data_AF-A0A9N9Y2S5-F1
#
_entry.id   AF-A0A9N9Y2S5-F1
#
_cell.length_a   1.000
_cell.length_b   1.000
_cell.length_c   1.000
_cell.angle_alpha   90.00
_cell.angle_beta   90.00
_cell.angle_gamma   90.00
#
_symmetry.space_group_name_H-M   'P 1'
#
loop_
_entity.id
_entity.type
_entity.pdbx_description
1 polymer ?
#
loop_
_entity_poly.entity_id
_entity_poly.type
_entity_poly.pdbx_seq_one_letter_code
_entity_poly.pdbx_strand_id
1 'polypeptide(L)'
;MILATVTLWVGNGSWGYHDRKLIKAIKVQYKDGMERFYGNKEGDDNTPHSFKFDTDERVKSMSIWSGDRVDRIRWQTNHNRTFDQGGQDYSCGRGGNH
;
A
#
# COMPACT_ATOMS: atom_id res chain seq x y z
N MET A 1 13.39 10.13 12.40
CA MET A 1 13.38 9.57 11.03
C MET A 1 12.31 10.25 10.20
N ILE A 2 12.66 10.76 9.02
CA ILE A 2 11.73 11.45 8.10
C ILE A 2 11.55 10.59 6.86
N LEU A 3 10.29 10.39 6.44
CA LEU A 3 9.96 9.61 5.24
C LEU A 3 10.38 10.35 3.97
N ALA A 4 10.94 9.61 3.01
CA ALA A 4 11.26 10.10 1.66
C ALA A 4 10.29 9.50 0.63
N THR A 5 10.19 8.17 0.60
CA THR A 5 9.32 7.45 -0.34
C THR A 5 8.71 6.25 0.34
N VAL A 6 7.43 5.99 0.07
CA VAL A 6 6.79 4.70 0.39
C VAL A 6 6.37 4.05 -0.92
N THR A 7 6.72 2.78 -1.10
CA THR A 7 6.30 1.96 -2.24
C THR A 7 5.47 0.79 -1.74
N LEU A 8 4.27 0.60 -2.30
CA LEU A 8 3.43 -0.56 -2.08
C LEU A 8 3.41 -1.43 -3.33
N TRP A 9 3.51 -2.74 -3.16
CA TRP A 9 3.24 -3.70 -4.23
C TRP A 9 1.82 -4.22 -4.07
N VAL A 10 1.03 -4.09 -5.13
CA VAL A 10 -0.36 -4.53 -5.19
C VAL A 10 -0.47 -5.63 -6.22
N GLY A 11 -1.01 -6.78 -5.84
CA GLY A 11 -1.17 -7.93 -6.73
C GLY A 11 -2.39 -8.74 -6.36
N ASN A 12 -2.72 -9.76 -7.14
CA ASN A 12 -3.87 -10.60 -6.86
C ASN A 12 -3.64 -11.41 -5.58
N GLY A 13 -4.75 -11.73 -4.90
CA GLY A 13 -4.77 -12.77 -3.91
C GLY A 13 -4.51 -14.16 -4.53
N SER A 14 -4.35 -15.15 -3.68
CA SER A 14 -4.10 -16.53 -4.11
C SER A 14 -5.38 -17.37 -3.97
N TRP A 15 -5.47 -18.47 -4.72
CA TRP A 15 -6.59 -19.41 -4.65
C TRP A 15 -7.95 -18.73 -4.89
N GLY A 16 -8.90 -18.88 -3.97
CA GLY A 16 -10.23 -18.27 -4.04
C GLY A 16 -10.26 -16.74 -3.91
N TYR A 17 -9.10 -16.09 -3.81
CA TYR A 17 -8.96 -14.64 -3.66
C TYR A 17 -8.25 -13.97 -4.86
N HIS A 18 -8.13 -14.67 -5.99
CA HIS A 18 -7.48 -14.17 -7.20
C HIS A 18 -8.21 -12.96 -7.83
N ASP A 19 -9.46 -12.74 -7.45
CA ASP A 19 -10.28 -11.60 -7.84
C ASP A 19 -10.01 -10.34 -7.01
N ARG A 20 -9.06 -10.35 -6.07
CA ARG A 20 -8.83 -9.23 -5.15
C ARG A 20 -7.43 -8.67 -5.30
N LYS A 21 -7.31 -7.36 -5.49
CA LYS A 21 -6.02 -6.66 -5.39
C LYS A 21 -5.67 -6.44 -3.92
N LEU A 22 -4.64 -7.13 -3.44
CA LEU A 22 -4.15 -7.09 -2.06
C LEU A 22 -2.81 -6.37 -1.97
N ILE A 23 -2.46 -5.88 -0.78
CA ILE A 23 -1.11 -5.39 -0.49
C ILE A 23 -0.18 -6.59 -0.26
N LYS A 24 0.86 -6.70 -1.10
CA LYS A 24 1.80 -7.84 -1.14
C LYS A 24 3.11 -7.52 -0.43
N ALA A 25 3.58 -6.29 -0.58
CA ALA A 25 4.77 -5.77 0.09
C ALA A 25 4.70 -4.27 0.29
N ILE A 26 5.49 -3.78 1.24
CA ILE A 26 5.74 -2.37 1.50
C ILE A 26 7.25 -2.14 1.60
N LYS A 27 7.71 -1.05 0.98
CA LYS A 27 9.04 -0.50 1.18
C LYS A 27 8.93 0.93 1.67
N VAL A 28 9.73 1.25 2.68
CA VAL A 28 9.88 2.61 3.21
C VAL A 28 11.32 3.03 3.02
N GLN A 29 11.52 4.15 2.35
CA GLN A 29 12.81 4.83 2.22
C GLN A 29 12.77 6.09 3.09
N TYR A 30 13.78 6.26 3.92
CA TYR A 30 13.96 7.43 4.79
C TYR A 30 14.93 8.42 4.15
N LYS A 31 14.86 9.70 4.57
CA LYS A 31 15.74 10.76 4.02
C LYS A 31 17.22 10.57 4.33
N ASP A 32 17.56 9.77 5.33
CA ASP A 32 18.93 9.38 5.68
C ASP A 32 19.47 8.22 4.82
N GLY A 33 18.68 7.74 3.84
CA GLY A 33 19.05 6.63 2.98
C GLY A 33 18.75 5.25 3.57
N MET A 34 18.27 5.15 4.82
CA MET A 34 17.82 3.87 5.36
C MET A 34 16.61 3.38 4.57
N GLU A 35 16.54 2.07 4.33
CA GLU A 35 15.38 1.41 3.76
C GLU A 35 14.87 0.31 4.69
N ARG A 36 13.56 0.12 4.70
CA ARG A 36 12.90 -1.05 5.30
C ARG A 36 11.95 -1.66 4.29
N PHE A 37 11.98 -2.99 4.19
CA PHE A 37 11.15 -3.76 3.28
C PHE A 37 10.45 -4.88 4.04
N TYR A 38 9.16 -5.06 3.77
CA TYR A 38 8.34 -6.12 4.37
C TYR A 38 7.37 -6.70 3.34
N GLY A 39 7.19 -8.02 3.36
CA GLY A 39 6.26 -8.75 2.50
C GLY A 39 6.94 -9.45 1.32
N ASN A 40 6.17 -9.85 0.32
CA ASN A 40 6.65 -10.52 -0.88
C ASN A 40 6.28 -9.70 -2.12
N LYS A 41 7.29 -9.17 -2.82
CA LYS A 41 7.11 -8.40 -4.05
C LYS A 41 7.11 -9.25 -5.32
N GLU A 42 7.51 -10.52 -5.23
CA GLU A 42 7.65 -11.41 -6.40
C GLU A 42 6.29 -11.90 -6.91
N GLY A 43 6.16 -12.03 -8.22
CA GLY A 43 4.93 -12.39 -8.93
C GLY A 43 4.62 -11.39 -10.05
N ASP A 44 4.28 -11.90 -11.23
CA ASP A 44 4.13 -11.10 -12.45
C ASP A 44 2.98 -10.07 -12.37
N ASP A 45 2.02 -10.29 -11.48
CA ASP A 45 0.85 -9.44 -11.27
C ASP A 45 1.05 -8.39 -10.15
N ASN A 46 2.19 -8.40 -9.46
CA ASN A 46 2.50 -7.43 -8.41
C ASN A 46 2.99 -6.11 -9.01
N THR A 47 2.12 -5.11 -9.00
CA THR A 47 2.40 -3.77 -9.52
C THR A 47 2.90 -2.84 -8.40
N PRO A 48 4.05 -2.17 -8.56
CA PRO A 48 4.53 -1.18 -7.60
C PRO A 48 3.84 0.17 -7.76
N HIS A 49 3.42 0.75 -6.64
CA HIS A 49 2.87 2.10 -6.54
C HIS A 49 3.67 2.89 -5.52
N SER A 50 4.21 4.05 -5.90
CA SER A 50 5.07 4.85 -5.03
C SER A 50 4.49 6.22 -4.71
N PHE A 51 4.73 6.67 -3.49
CA PHE A 51 4.44 8.01 -3.02
C PHE A 51 5.72 8.65 -2.50
N LYS A 52 6.18 9.71 -3.16
CA LYS A 52 7.34 10.49 -2.75
C LYS A 52 6.87 11.68 -1.94
N PHE A 53 7.31 11.79 -0.70
CA PHE A 53 6.99 12.91 0.18
C PHE A 53 7.77 14.16 -0.23
N ASP A 54 7.08 15.30 -0.25
CA ASP A 54 7.72 16.60 -0.45
C ASP A 54 8.46 17.04 0.82
N THR A 55 9.17 18.17 0.76
CA THR A 55 9.76 18.78 1.97
C THR A 55 8.66 19.10 2.98
N ASP A 56 8.90 18.76 4.25
CA ASP A 56 7.97 18.92 5.38
C ASP A 56 6.60 18.23 5.26
N GLU A 57 6.41 17.39 4.25
CA GLU A 57 5.19 16.63 4.11
C GLU A 57 5.17 15.41 5.04
N ARG A 58 4.03 15.20 5.70
CA ARG A 58 3.80 14.13 6.66
C ARG A 58 2.43 13.52 6.43
N VAL A 59 2.31 12.22 6.70
CA VAL A 59 1.00 11.58 6.83
C VAL A 59 0.23 12.25 7.97
N LYS A 60 -0.98 12.73 7.70
CA LYS A 60 -1.88 13.31 8.72
C LYS A 60 -2.96 12.32 9.19
N SER A 61 -3.35 11.39 8.32
CA SER A 61 -4.36 10.38 8.61
C SER A 61 -4.12 9.15 7.74
N MET A 62 -4.40 7.96 8.28
CA MET A 62 -4.24 6.70 7.57
C MET A 62 -5.38 5.75 7.92
N SER A 63 -5.84 5.02 6.92
CA SER A 63 -6.83 3.94 7.02
C SER A 63 -6.25 2.69 6.38
N ILE A 64 -6.45 1.55 7.04
CA ILE A 64 -5.99 0.24 6.57
C ILE A 64 -7.22 -0.67 6.61
N TRP A 65 -7.50 -1.34 5.49
CA TRP A 65 -8.51 -2.38 5.40
C TRP A 65 -7.82 -3.73 5.36
N SER A 66 -8.33 -4.67 6.15
CA SER A 66 -7.76 -6.01 6.24
C SER A 66 -8.81 -7.07 6.56
N GLY A 67 -8.59 -8.27 6.04
CA GLY A 67 -9.13 -9.53 6.56
C GLY A 67 -7.98 -10.45 6.95
N ASP A 68 -7.84 -11.58 6.25
CA ASP A 68 -6.68 -12.48 6.40
C ASP A 68 -5.37 -11.85 5.91
N ARG A 69 -5.48 -10.83 5.05
CA ARG A 69 -4.37 -10.05 4.49
C ARG A 69 -4.76 -8.57 4.49
N VAL A 70 -3.76 -7.71 4.32
CA VAL A 70 -3.99 -6.28 4.10
C VAL A 70 -4.54 -6.10 2.68
N ASP A 71 -5.75 -5.56 2.60
CA ASP A 71 -6.46 -5.36 1.33
C ASP A 71 -6.08 -4.03 0.71
N ARG A 72 -6.15 -2.96 1.51
CA ARG A 72 -6.01 -1.59 1.04
C ARG A 72 -5.33 -0.73 2.10
N ILE A 73 -4.48 0.17 1.65
CA ILE A 73 -3.87 1.21 2.47
C ILE A 73 -4.19 2.55 1.82
N ARG A 74 -4.80 3.44 2.61
CA ARG A 74 -5.07 4.83 2.22
C ARG A 74 -4.48 5.76 3.24
N TRP A 75 -3.83 6.82 2.79
CA TRP A 75 -3.47 7.93 3.67
C TRP A 75 -3.68 9.28 2.99
N GLN A 76 -3.80 10.30 3.83
CA GLN A 76 -3.76 11.69 3.42
C GLN A 76 -2.59 12.40 4.11
N THR A 77 -1.99 13.37 3.45
CA THR A 77 -0.89 14.17 3.99
C THR A 77 -1.34 15.55 4.47
N ASN A 78 -0.49 16.23 5.24
CA ASN A 78 -0.67 17.64 5.62
C ASN A 78 -0.67 18.60 4.40
N HIS A 79 -0.21 18.15 3.23
CA HIS A 79 -0.33 18.87 1.96
C HIS A 79 -1.62 18.51 1.19
N ASN A 80 -2.56 17.81 1.83
CA ASN A 80 -3.82 17.32 1.27
C ASN A 80 -3.69 16.33 0.10
N ARG A 81 -2.50 15.77 -0.15
CA ARG A 81 -2.32 14.70 -1.13
C ARG A 81 -2.83 13.38 -0.57
N THR A 82 -3.43 12.56 -1.42
CA THR A 82 -3.96 11.24 -1.04
C THR A 82 -3.19 10.16 -1.78
N PHE A 83 -2.84 9.10 -1.08
CA PHE A 83 -2.35 7.87 -1.66
C PHE A 83 -3.25 6.72 -1.22
N ASP A 84 -3.66 5.90 -2.18
CA ASP A 84 -4.76 4.96 -1.98
C ASP A 84 -4.59 3.75 -2.89
N GLN A 85 -4.15 2.64 -2.31
CA GLN A 85 -3.73 1.45 -3.07
C GLN A 85 -4.28 0.17 -2.46
N GLY A 86 -4.52 -0.82 -3.32
CA GLY A 86 -5.17 -2.08 -2.96
C GLY A 86 -6.70 -1.96 -2.91
N GLY A 87 -7.38 -3.08 -2.67
CA GLY A 87 -8.85 -3.16 -2.59
C GLY A 87 -9.58 -2.69 -3.85
N GLN A 88 -8.93 -2.83 -5.00
CA GLN A 88 -9.49 -2.56 -6.33
C GLN A 88 -9.92 -3.90 -6.98
N ASP A 89 -10.91 -3.86 -7.86
CA ASP A 89 -11.40 -5.00 -8.68
C ASP A 89 -12.14 -6.16 -7.99
N TYR A 90 -12.96 -5.91 -6.96
CA TYR A 90 -13.84 -6.95 -6.40
C TYR A 90 -14.94 -7.38 -7.39
N SER A 91 -14.67 -8.31 -8.30
CA SER A 91 -15.69 -8.83 -9.21
C SER A 91 -16.68 -9.78 -8.51
N CYS A 92 -16.29 -10.43 -7.40
CA CYS A 92 -17.16 -11.38 -6.70
C CYS A 92 -17.00 -11.45 -5.16
N GLY A 93 -16.16 -10.62 -4.54
CA GLY A 93 -15.87 -10.66 -3.09
C GLY A 93 -16.23 -9.40 -2.31
N ARG A 94 -16.70 -9.56 -1.07
CA ARG A 94 -16.79 -8.46 -0.09
C ARG A 94 -15.36 -8.00 0.25
N GLY A 95 -15.02 -6.76 -0.09
CA GLY A 95 -13.79 -6.12 0.41
C GLY A 95 -13.78 -6.05 1.94
N GLY A 96 -12.59 -5.97 2.53
CA GLY A 96 -12.43 -5.94 4.00
C GLY A 96 -13.33 -4.88 4.64
N ASN A 97 -14.01 -5.28 5.72
CA ASN A 97 -14.80 -4.33 6.53
C ASN A 97 -13.84 -3.46 7.34
N HIS A 98 -14.14 -2.17 7.40
CA HIS A 98 -13.45 -1.15 8.17
C HIS A 98 -13.93 -1.14 9.62
#